data_AF-Q54WE4-F1
#
_entry.id   AF-Q54WE4-F1
#
_cell.length_a   1.000
_cell.length_b   1.000
_cell.length_c   1.000
_cell.angle_alpha   90.00
_cell.angle_beta   90.00
_cell.angle_gamma   90.00
#
_symmetry.space_group_name_H-M   'P 1'
#
loop_
_entity.id
_entity.type
_entity.pdbx_description
1 polymer ?
#
loop_
_entity_poly.entity_id
_entity_poly.type
_entity_poly.pdbx_seq_one_letter_code
_entity_poly.pdbx_strand_id
1 'polypeptide(L)'
;MFRFLFVIIVILIAISGNSIVSSNEVAQCDVCNYLVTMVEVFVEQNRSETYISNSLEKVCEIIPREDYKSTCRSIVLAYTKDIIQLIINREPSEKICQEIKACPIPTPSPSPSKQVKPKRNEDDALQCTICKLVATKLEEYIQSNKTIEEIENELDDFCKIAFEKDPTQCQGFVQQYVPMILSFIKSKEDPTQACIKLKFCTSSRVTKAILSHHVLINKNY
;
A
#
# COMPACT_ATOMS: atom_id res chain seq x y z
N MET A 1 5.25 53.40 5.40
CA MET A 1 4.57 52.86 4.20
C MET A 1 4.91 51.39 3.91
N PHE A 2 6.17 50.96 4.03
CA PHE A 2 6.63 49.58 3.76
C PHE A 2 5.99 48.46 4.60
N ARG A 3 5.54 48.76 5.82
CA ARG A 3 5.02 47.75 6.76
C ARG A 3 3.68 47.13 6.29
N PHE A 4 2.85 47.90 5.58
CA PHE A 4 1.59 47.40 5.02
C PHE A 4 1.81 46.53 3.78
N LEU A 5 2.81 46.87 2.95
CA LEU A 5 3.17 46.07 1.78
C LEU A 5 3.63 44.66 2.18
N PHE A 6 4.41 44.54 3.26
CA PHE A 6 4.88 43.24 3.75
C PHE A 6 3.73 42.33 4.21
N VAL A 7 2.72 42.90 4.89
CA VAL A 7 1.53 42.14 5.36
C VAL A 7 0.67 41.70 4.18
N ILE A 8 0.47 42.57 3.18
CA ILE A 8 -0.27 42.21 1.96
C ILE A 8 0.46 41.12 1.19
N ILE A 9 1.79 41.18 1.09
CA ILE A 9 2.59 40.13 0.46
C ILE A 9 2.39 38.80 1.19
N VAL A 10 2.54 38.75 2.53
CA VAL A 10 2.34 37.53 3.33
C VAL A 10 0.93 36.95 3.16
N ILE A 11 -0.09 37.80 3.12
CA ILE A 11 -1.47 37.36 2.86
C ILE A 11 -1.60 36.80 1.44
N LEU A 12 -0.99 37.42 0.43
CA LEU A 12 -1.02 36.94 -0.96
C LEU A 12 -0.31 35.60 -1.16
N ILE A 13 0.85 35.37 -0.51
CA ILE A 13 1.53 34.05 -0.56
C ILE A 13 0.68 32.95 0.08
N ALA A 14 -0.14 33.30 1.08
CA ALA A 14 -1.05 32.34 1.71
C ALA A 14 -2.25 31.95 0.83
N ILE A 15 -2.58 32.71 -0.23
CA ILE A 15 -3.73 32.38 -1.12
C ILE A 15 -3.31 31.54 -2.33
N SER A 16 -2.03 31.47 -2.67
CA SER A 16 -1.55 30.69 -3.82
C SER A 16 -0.88 29.39 -3.39
N GLY A 17 -1.66 28.31 -3.32
CA GLY A 17 -1.23 27.07 -3.99
C GLY A 17 -0.62 25.95 -3.16
N ASN A 18 -0.56 26.02 -1.83
CA ASN A 18 -0.36 24.78 -1.06
C ASN A 18 -1.73 24.16 -0.83
N SER A 19 -2.07 23.16 -1.64
CA SER A 19 -3.08 22.17 -1.28
C SER A 19 -2.67 21.55 0.05
N ILE A 20 -3.15 22.11 1.16
CA ILE A 20 -3.10 21.44 2.44
C ILE A 20 -4.12 20.31 2.28
N VAL A 21 -3.66 19.16 1.79
CA VAL A 21 -4.42 17.91 1.97
C VAL A 21 -4.63 17.83 3.48
N SER A 22 -5.88 17.81 3.93
CA SER A 22 -6.14 17.83 5.36
C SER A 22 -5.51 16.57 5.94
N SER A 23 -4.75 16.69 7.04
CA SER A 23 -4.18 15.52 7.72
C SER A 23 -5.26 14.48 8.08
N ASN A 24 -6.51 14.93 8.22
CA ASN A 24 -7.68 14.08 8.42
C ASN A 24 -8.06 13.26 7.18
N GLU A 25 -7.93 13.78 5.96
CA GLU A 25 -8.28 13.04 4.74
C GLU A 25 -7.31 11.88 4.49
N VAL A 26 -6.01 12.11 4.73
CA VAL A 26 -5.00 11.03 4.66
C VAL A 26 -5.27 9.99 5.73
N ALA A 27 -5.51 10.42 6.98
CA ALA A 27 -5.82 9.51 8.08
C ALA A 27 -7.08 8.68 7.83
N GLN A 28 -8.15 9.29 7.29
CA GLN A 28 -9.39 8.59 6.92
C GLN A 28 -9.16 7.54 5.85
N CYS A 29 -8.39 7.88 4.82
CA CYS A 29 -8.13 6.97 3.71
C CYS A 29 -7.30 5.76 4.16
N ASP A 30 -6.24 5.99 4.95
CA ASP A 30 -5.39 4.92 5.49
C ASP A 30 -6.18 4.00 6.44
N VAL A 31 -6.96 4.57 7.35
CA VAL A 31 -7.79 3.80 8.29
C VAL A 31 -8.85 3.00 7.54
N CYS A 32 -9.50 3.58 6.54
CA CYS A 32 -10.48 2.87 5.73
C CYS A 32 -9.85 1.68 5.00
N ASN A 33 -8.72 1.87 4.31
CA ASN A 33 -8.08 0.79 3.57
C ASN A 33 -7.69 -0.37 4.50
N TYR A 34 -7.17 -0.07 5.69
CA TYR A 34 -6.88 -1.08 6.70
C TYR A 34 -8.13 -1.83 7.18
N LEU A 35 -9.22 -1.12 7.44
CA LEU A 35 -10.50 -1.73 7.84
C LEU A 35 -11.06 -2.63 6.73
N VAL A 36 -10.99 -2.22 5.47
CA VAL A 36 -11.43 -3.05 4.33
C VAL A 36 -10.66 -4.35 4.27
N THR A 37 -9.32 -4.32 4.39
CA THR A 37 -8.49 -5.54 4.43
C THR A 37 -8.90 -6.47 5.58
N MET A 38 -9.21 -5.92 6.75
CA MET A 38 -9.70 -6.73 7.89
C MET A 38 -11.08 -7.33 7.61
N VAL A 39 -11.99 -6.57 7.00
CA VAL A 39 -13.33 -7.06 6.65
C VAL A 39 -13.25 -8.16 5.59
N GLU A 40 -12.40 -8.02 4.57
CA GLU A 40 -12.18 -9.05 3.55
C GLU A 40 -11.84 -10.40 4.19
N VAL A 41 -10.89 -10.41 5.15
CA VAL A 41 -10.52 -11.62 5.91
C VAL A 41 -11.71 -12.21 6.67
N PHE A 42 -12.56 -11.39 7.28
CA PHE A 42 -13.71 -11.91 8.04
C PHE A 42 -14.87 -12.37 7.14
N VAL A 43 -15.06 -11.74 5.98
CA VAL A 43 -16.04 -12.15 4.97
C VAL A 43 -15.65 -13.50 4.38
N GLU A 44 -14.37 -13.72 4.06
CA GLU A 44 -13.86 -15.02 3.62
C GLU A 44 -14.10 -16.14 4.66
N GLN A 45 -14.09 -15.79 5.95
CA GLN A 45 -14.39 -16.70 7.06
C GLN A 45 -15.90 -16.89 7.31
N ASN A 46 -16.78 -16.36 6.46
CA ASN A 46 -18.24 -16.38 6.66
C ASN A 46 -18.68 -15.86 8.04
N ARG A 47 -18.00 -14.83 8.57
CA ARG A 47 -18.37 -14.22 9.85
C ARG A 47 -19.63 -13.37 9.71
N SER A 48 -20.43 -13.29 10.77
CA SER A 48 -21.59 -12.42 10.81
C SER A 48 -21.19 -10.94 10.87
N GLU A 49 -22.04 -10.06 10.33
CA GLU A 49 -21.85 -8.60 10.40
C GLU A 49 -21.57 -8.11 11.83
N THR A 50 -22.30 -8.63 12.83
CA THR A 50 -22.08 -8.30 14.24
C THR A 50 -20.70 -8.75 14.74
N TYR A 51 -20.22 -9.93 14.32
CA TYR A 51 -18.88 -10.38 14.68
C TYR A 51 -17.80 -9.50 14.06
N ILE A 52 -17.99 -9.10 12.80
CA ILE A 52 -17.07 -8.21 12.08
C ILE A 52 -17.00 -6.86 12.79
N SER A 53 -18.15 -6.21 13.01
CA SER A 53 -18.23 -4.91 13.68
C SER A 53 -17.53 -4.94 15.05
N ASN A 54 -17.85 -5.92 15.91
CA ASN A 54 -17.25 -6.05 17.23
C ASN A 54 -15.73 -6.31 17.19
N SER A 55 -15.24 -6.98 16.14
CA SER A 55 -13.80 -7.23 15.95
C SER A 55 -13.07 -5.96 15.53
N LEU A 56 -13.67 -5.18 14.62
CA LEU A 56 -13.10 -3.91 14.18
C LEU A 56 -13.14 -2.85 15.29
N GLU A 57 -14.17 -2.83 16.14
CA GLU A 57 -14.21 -1.92 17.30
C GLU A 57 -13.02 -2.12 18.23
N LYS A 58 -12.65 -3.38 18.52
CA LYS A 58 -11.46 -3.71 19.31
C LYS A 58 -10.17 -3.27 18.63
N VAL A 59 -10.09 -3.42 17.31
CA VAL A 59 -8.96 -2.92 16.52
C VAL A 59 -8.85 -1.40 16.66
N CYS A 60 -9.97 -0.68 16.58
CA CYS A 60 -9.97 0.77 16.78
C CYS A 60 -9.56 1.19 18.20
N GLU A 61 -9.85 0.39 19.23
CA GLU A 61 -9.49 0.69 20.62
C GLU A 61 -7.99 0.70 20.87
N ILE A 62 -7.23 -0.09 20.11
CA ILE A 62 -5.78 -0.26 20.28
C ILE A 62 -4.99 0.87 19.57
N ILE A 63 -5.64 1.66 18.72
CA ILE A 63 -5.00 2.75 17.98
C ILE A 63 -4.52 3.84 18.97
N PRO A 64 -3.20 4.14 19.04
CA PRO A 64 -2.66 5.10 20.00
C PRO A 64 -3.03 6.56 19.70
N ARG A 65 -3.22 6.87 18.41
CA ARG A 65 -3.55 8.21 17.94
C ARG A 65 -5.06 8.45 18.01
N GLU A 66 -5.46 9.42 18.82
CA GLU A 66 -6.88 9.72 19.06
C GLU A 66 -7.64 10.10 17.77
N ASP A 67 -7.02 10.78 16.82
CA ASP A 67 -7.62 11.14 15.53
C ASP A 67 -7.85 9.93 14.62
N TYR A 68 -6.93 8.97 14.61
CA TYR A 68 -7.10 7.70 13.88
C TYR A 68 -8.12 6.80 14.57
N LYS A 69 -8.12 6.77 15.90
CA LYS A 69 -9.07 6.02 16.73
C LYS A 69 -10.51 6.51 16.55
N SER A 70 -10.74 7.82 16.61
CA SER A 70 -12.07 8.40 16.39
C SER A 70 -12.55 8.16 14.96
N THR A 71 -11.64 8.27 13.99
CA THR A 71 -11.93 8.00 12.58
C THR A 71 -12.28 6.54 12.35
N CYS A 72 -11.49 5.61 12.91
CA CYS A 72 -11.72 4.17 12.83
C CYS A 72 -13.09 3.80 13.39
N ARG A 73 -13.42 4.27 14.61
CA ARG A 73 -14.72 4.03 15.21
C ARG A 73 -15.87 4.59 14.37
N SER A 74 -15.70 5.79 13.81
CA SER A 74 -16.71 6.41 12.95
C SER A 74 -16.95 5.58 11.70
N ILE A 75 -15.89 5.07 11.08
CA ILE A 75 -16.01 4.22 9.88
C ILE A 75 -16.66 2.88 10.23
N VAL A 76 -16.22 2.21 11.30
CA VAL A 76 -16.78 0.94 11.73
C VAL A 76 -18.28 1.08 12.05
N LEU A 77 -18.66 2.10 12.82
CA LEU A 77 -20.05 2.30 13.22
C LEU A 77 -20.97 2.64 12.04
N ALA A 78 -20.52 3.46 11.10
CA ALA A 78 -21.35 3.96 10.00
C ALA A 78 -21.34 3.06 8.76
N TYR A 79 -20.20 2.44 8.45
CA TYR A 79 -19.94 1.86 7.13
C TYR A 79 -19.60 0.37 7.14
N THR A 80 -19.52 -0.32 8.29
CA THR A 80 -19.21 -1.77 8.31
C THR A 80 -20.13 -2.57 7.38
N LYS A 81 -21.43 -2.29 7.41
CA LYS A 81 -22.41 -2.96 6.56
C LYS A 81 -22.19 -2.67 5.08
N ASP A 82 -21.94 -1.41 4.73
CA ASP A 82 -21.71 -0.99 3.34
C ASP A 82 -20.41 -1.59 2.81
N ILE A 83 -19.34 -1.60 3.62
CA ILE A 83 -18.06 -2.22 3.29
C ILE A 83 -18.25 -3.72 3.01
N ILE A 84 -18.99 -4.44 3.86
CA ILE A 84 -19.31 -5.86 3.63
C ILE A 84 -20.04 -6.06 2.28
N GLN A 85 -21.05 -5.24 1.99
CA GLN A 85 -21.81 -5.36 0.73
C GLN A 85 -20.92 -5.06 -0.49
N LEU A 86 -20.07 -4.04 -0.42
CA LEU A 86 -19.17 -3.68 -1.52
C LEU A 86 -18.09 -4.75 -1.74
N ILE A 87 -17.58 -5.39 -0.68
CA ILE A 87 -16.68 -6.54 -0.78
C ILE A 87 -17.39 -7.73 -1.45
N ILE A 88 -18.63 -8.03 -1.07
CA ILE A 88 -19.44 -9.08 -1.72
C ILE A 88 -19.62 -8.75 -3.22
N ASN A 89 -19.80 -7.48 -3.55
CA ASN A 89 -19.87 -6.99 -4.93
C ASN A 89 -18.50 -6.95 -5.66
N ARG A 90 -17.43 -7.43 -5.00
CA ARG A 90 -16.06 -7.51 -5.53
C ARG A 90 -15.45 -6.15 -5.88
N GLU A 91 -15.82 -5.11 -5.14
CA GLU A 91 -15.24 -3.78 -5.30
C GLU A 91 -13.84 -3.70 -4.65
N PRO A 92 -12.84 -3.05 -5.28
CA PRO A 92 -11.51 -2.90 -4.69
C PRO A 92 -11.53 -1.89 -3.54
N SER A 93 -10.64 -2.09 -2.55
CA SER A 93 -10.60 -1.30 -1.31
C SER A 93 -10.53 0.21 -1.55
N GLU A 94 -9.75 0.65 -2.54
CA GLU A 94 -9.67 2.05 -2.95
C GLU A 94 -11.04 2.63 -3.34
N LYS A 95 -11.82 1.90 -4.14
CA LYS A 95 -13.15 2.34 -4.57
C LYS A 95 -14.14 2.32 -3.41
N ILE A 96 -14.08 1.31 -2.55
CA ILE A 96 -14.90 1.23 -1.32
C ILE A 96 -14.67 2.47 -0.46
N CYS A 97 -13.40 2.81 -0.22
CA CYS A 97 -13.04 3.96 0.60
C CYS A 97 -13.37 5.31 -0.04
N GLN A 98 -13.32 5.41 -1.38
CA GLN A 98 -13.80 6.58 -2.10
C GLN A 98 -15.33 6.72 -2.04
N GLU A 99 -16.06 5.60 -2.11
CA GLU A 99 -17.52 5.56 -2.08
C GLU A 99 -18.08 6.02 -0.73
N ILE A 100 -17.45 5.60 0.38
CA ILE A 100 -17.78 6.11 1.71
C ILE A 100 -17.14 7.47 2.02
N LYS A 101 -16.46 8.08 1.05
CA LYS A 101 -15.77 9.39 1.13
C LYS A 101 -14.64 9.45 2.17
N ALA A 102 -14.10 8.30 2.56
CA ALA A 102 -12.92 8.23 3.42
C ALA A 102 -11.62 8.49 2.62
N CYS A 103 -11.62 8.19 1.32
CA CYS A 103 -10.55 8.56 0.40
C CYS A 103 -11.01 9.65 -0.58
N PRO A 104 -10.11 10.55 -0.99
CA PRO A 104 -10.42 11.55 -2.00
C PRO A 104 -10.73 10.87 -3.34
N ILE A 105 -11.83 11.28 -3.98
CA ILE A 105 -12.14 10.87 -5.34
C ILE A 105 -11.25 11.71 -6.28
N PRO A 106 -10.45 11.09 -7.17
CA PRO A 106 -9.75 11.83 -8.19
C PRO A 106 -10.76 12.49 -9.13
N THR A 107 -11.12 13.75 -8.90
CA THR A 107 -11.93 14.51 -9.86
C THR A 107 -11.12 14.67 -11.15
N PRO A 108 -11.67 14.42 -12.35
CA PRO A 108 -11.07 14.86 -13.60
C PRO A 108 -11.25 16.39 -13.73
N SER A 109 -10.62 17.16 -12.84
CA SER A 109 -10.48 18.59 -13.00
C SER A 109 -9.29 18.85 -13.94
N PRO A 110 -9.46 19.60 -15.04
CA PRO A 110 -8.35 20.09 -15.85
C PRO A 110 -7.62 21.23 -15.13
N SER A 111 -7.12 20.94 -13.93
CA SER A 111 -5.99 21.64 -13.34
C SER A 111 -4.82 20.66 -13.40
N PRO A 112 -3.61 21.10 -13.77
CA PRO A 112 -2.44 20.24 -13.85
C PRO A 112 -1.98 19.84 -12.44
N SER A 113 -2.78 19.02 -11.75
CA SER A 113 -2.26 18.05 -10.82
C SER A 113 -1.35 17.18 -11.66
N LYS A 114 -0.05 17.35 -11.43
CA LYS A 114 1.04 16.71 -12.13
C LYS A 114 0.58 15.30 -12.53
N GLN A 115 0.35 15.12 -13.83
CA GLN A 115 0.80 13.89 -14.43
C GLN A 115 2.27 13.83 -14.02
N VAL A 116 2.56 13.11 -12.95
CA VAL A 116 3.82 12.42 -12.86
C VAL A 116 3.76 11.52 -14.09
N LYS A 117 4.16 12.06 -15.25
CA LYS A 117 4.87 11.29 -16.25
C LYS A 117 5.81 10.46 -15.38
N PRO A 118 5.78 9.13 -15.43
CA PRO A 118 6.73 8.37 -14.67
C PRO A 118 8.09 8.64 -15.32
N LYS A 119 8.73 9.76 -14.96
CA LYS A 119 10.06 9.66 -14.42
C LYS A 119 9.84 8.71 -13.25
N ARG A 120 9.96 7.40 -13.50
CA ARG A 120 10.13 6.46 -12.40
C ARG A 120 11.20 7.11 -11.56
N ASN A 121 10.88 7.47 -10.32
CA ASN A 121 11.99 7.73 -9.43
C ASN A 121 12.78 6.42 -9.41
N GLU A 122 14.10 6.50 -9.36
CA GLU A 122 14.95 5.33 -9.33
C GLU A 122 14.47 4.35 -8.24
N ASP A 123 13.97 4.91 -7.15
CA ASP A 123 13.28 4.27 -6.03
C ASP A 123 12.03 3.47 -6.44
N ASP A 124 11.11 4.01 -7.26
CA ASP A 124 9.89 3.30 -7.69
C ASP A 124 10.24 2.08 -8.57
N ALA A 125 11.24 2.25 -9.45
CA ALA A 125 11.72 1.17 -10.30
C ALA A 125 12.40 0.07 -9.46
N LEU A 126 13.17 0.48 -8.46
CA LEU A 126 13.85 -0.42 -7.53
C LEU A 126 12.84 -1.16 -6.65
N GLN A 127 11.83 -0.50 -6.08
CA GLN A 127 10.78 -1.14 -5.30
C GLN A 127 9.98 -2.15 -6.13
N CYS A 128 9.62 -1.84 -7.38
CA CYS A 128 9.00 -2.82 -8.27
C CYS A 128 9.89 -4.05 -8.47
N THR A 129 11.20 -3.83 -8.62
CA THR A 129 12.19 -4.89 -8.83
C THR A 129 12.32 -5.77 -7.59
N ILE A 130 12.50 -5.16 -6.41
CA ILE A 130 12.58 -5.86 -5.12
C ILE A 130 11.29 -6.66 -4.89
N CYS A 131 10.12 -6.03 -5.07
CA CYS A 131 8.84 -6.70 -4.90
C CYS A 131 8.76 -7.96 -5.76
N LYS A 132 9.08 -7.87 -7.05
CA LYS A 132 9.00 -9.02 -7.96
C LYS A 132 9.96 -10.13 -7.55
N LEU A 133 11.19 -9.78 -7.17
CA LEU A 133 12.18 -10.76 -6.73
C LEU A 133 11.72 -11.49 -5.46
N VAL A 134 11.27 -10.73 -4.45
CA VAL A 134 10.75 -11.28 -3.19
C VAL A 134 9.49 -12.12 -3.44
N ALA A 135 8.53 -11.61 -4.21
CA ALA A 135 7.29 -12.31 -4.53
C ALA A 135 7.53 -13.61 -5.29
N THR A 136 8.46 -13.62 -6.27
CA THR A 136 8.87 -14.85 -6.95
C THR A 136 9.53 -15.84 -6.00
N LYS A 137 10.38 -15.37 -5.07
CA LYS A 137 11.00 -16.26 -4.10
C LYS A 137 10.00 -16.83 -3.08
N LEU A 138 8.98 -16.06 -2.73
CA LEU A 138 7.88 -16.49 -1.87
C LEU A 138 7.06 -17.64 -2.46
N GLU A 139 7.03 -17.81 -3.78
CA GLU A 139 6.37 -18.97 -4.41
C GLU A 139 6.98 -20.30 -3.95
N GLU A 140 8.29 -20.34 -3.69
CA GLU A 140 9.01 -21.52 -3.21
C GLU A 140 8.63 -21.88 -1.76
N TYR A 141 8.16 -20.91 -0.97
CA TYR A 141 7.84 -21.08 0.44
C TYR A 141 6.38 -21.40 0.74
N ILE A 142 5.48 -21.27 -0.24
CA ILE A 142 4.03 -21.53 -0.05
C ILE A 142 3.76 -22.91 0.55
N GLN A 143 4.49 -23.93 0.08
CA GLN A 143 4.31 -25.33 0.49
C GLN A 143 5.27 -25.75 1.62
N SER A 144 6.11 -24.84 2.09
CA SER A 144 7.02 -25.11 3.20
C SER A 144 6.30 -24.90 4.54
N ASN A 145 6.67 -25.67 5.56
CA ASN A 145 6.18 -25.47 6.93
C ASN A 145 6.96 -24.38 7.69
N LYS A 146 7.50 -23.39 6.98
CA LYS A 146 8.28 -22.30 7.58
C LYS A 146 7.38 -21.22 8.17
N THR A 147 7.82 -20.67 9.29
CA THR A 147 7.26 -19.46 9.89
C THR A 147 7.60 -18.24 9.05
N ILE A 148 6.86 -17.14 9.25
CA ILE A 148 7.14 -15.87 8.56
C ILE A 148 8.56 -15.39 8.89
N GLU A 149 9.00 -15.52 10.15
CA GLU A 149 10.35 -15.14 10.59
C GLU A 149 11.45 -15.96 9.87
N GLU A 150 11.27 -17.27 9.72
CA GLU A 150 12.21 -18.11 8.94
C GLU A 150 12.25 -17.71 7.46
N ILE A 151 11.11 -17.37 6.87
CA ILE A 151 11.02 -16.88 5.49
C ILE A 151 11.72 -15.53 5.35
N GLU A 152 11.49 -14.60 6.27
CA GLU A 152 12.13 -13.27 6.28
C GLU A 152 13.65 -13.39 6.41
N ASN A 153 14.16 -14.28 7.26
CA ASN A 153 15.60 -14.53 7.40
C ASN A 153 16.24 -15.07 6.10
N GLU A 154 15.58 -15.99 5.39
CA GLU A 154 16.09 -16.48 4.11
C GLU A 154 16.01 -15.44 2.99
N LEU A 155 14.96 -14.60 3.02
CA LEU A 155 14.84 -13.47 2.10
C LEU A 155 15.87 -12.37 2.40
N ASP A 156 16.26 -12.18 3.66
CA ASP A 156 17.35 -11.29 4.07
C ASP A 156 18.69 -11.74 3.46
N ASP A 157 18.99 -13.03 3.52
CA ASP A 157 20.18 -13.61 2.87
C ASP A 157 20.09 -13.54 1.34
N PHE A 158 18.90 -13.77 0.78
CA PHE A 158 18.65 -13.52 -0.64
C PHE A 158 18.89 -12.06 -1.04
N CYS A 159 18.50 -11.09 -0.20
CA CYS A 159 18.76 -9.67 -0.44
C CYS A 159 20.26 -9.36 -0.45
N LYS A 160 21.06 -9.94 0.46
CA LYS A 160 22.53 -9.78 0.47
C LYS A 160 23.18 -10.28 -0.82
N ILE A 161 22.66 -11.37 -1.38
CA ILE A 161 23.16 -11.94 -2.64
C ILE A 161 22.67 -11.14 -3.85
N ALA A 162 21.39 -10.75 -3.88
CA ALA A 162 20.80 -10.03 -5.00
C ALA A 162 21.31 -8.58 -5.11
N PHE A 163 21.66 -7.97 -3.97
CA PHE A 163 22.04 -6.57 -3.85
C PHE A 163 23.37 -6.44 -3.07
N GLU A 164 24.42 -7.14 -3.49
CA GLU A 164 25.73 -7.24 -2.79
C GLU A 164 26.31 -5.90 -2.32
N LYS A 165 26.08 -4.81 -3.07
CA LYS A 165 26.62 -3.47 -2.74
C LYS A 165 25.81 -2.74 -1.66
N ASP A 166 24.50 -2.96 -1.62
CA ASP A 166 23.59 -2.28 -0.70
C ASP A 166 22.27 -3.08 -0.58
N PRO A 167 22.23 -4.07 0.33
CA PRO A 167 21.02 -4.87 0.53
C PRO A 167 19.94 -4.15 1.34
N THR A 168 20.23 -2.99 1.92
CA THR A 168 19.40 -2.30 2.93
C THR A 168 17.96 -2.09 2.47
N GLN A 169 17.78 -1.63 1.22
CA GLN A 169 16.43 -1.39 0.69
C GLN A 169 15.64 -2.68 0.51
N CYS A 170 16.29 -3.77 0.10
CA CYS A 170 15.66 -5.07 -0.04
C CYS A 170 15.31 -5.67 1.33
N GLN A 171 16.23 -5.59 2.30
CA GLN A 171 16.02 -6.11 3.65
C GLN A 171 14.89 -5.36 4.38
N GLY A 172 14.87 -4.02 4.28
CA GLY A 172 13.76 -3.22 4.83
C GLY A 172 12.43 -3.52 4.13
N PHE A 173 12.46 -3.77 2.82
CA PHE A 173 11.27 -4.20 2.07
C PHE A 173 10.77 -5.57 2.54
N VAL A 174 11.65 -6.54 2.75
CA VAL A 174 11.33 -7.88 3.26
C VAL A 174 10.62 -7.79 4.60
N GLN A 175 11.19 -7.06 5.56
CA GLN A 175 10.63 -6.87 6.90
C GLN A 175 9.25 -6.22 6.90
N GLN A 176 8.97 -5.34 5.94
CA GLN A 176 7.72 -4.58 5.91
C GLN A 176 6.61 -5.29 5.12
N TYR A 177 6.95 -5.98 4.03
CA TYR A 177 5.96 -6.37 3.02
C TYR A 177 5.82 -7.88 2.80
N VAL A 178 6.70 -8.73 3.36
CA VAL A 178 6.58 -10.19 3.21
C VAL A 178 5.23 -10.75 3.66
N PRO A 179 4.67 -10.38 4.84
CA PRO A 179 3.38 -10.92 5.27
C PRO A 179 2.26 -10.64 4.28
N MET A 180 2.27 -9.44 3.70
CA MET A 180 1.27 -8.99 2.73
C MET A 180 1.48 -9.63 1.36
N ILE A 181 2.70 -9.72 0.86
CA ILE A 181 2.97 -10.39 -0.43
C ILE A 181 2.64 -11.88 -0.32
N LEU A 182 3.03 -12.52 0.79
CA LEU A 182 2.74 -13.93 1.04
C LEU A 182 1.22 -14.22 1.04
N SER A 183 0.37 -13.29 1.49
CA SER A 183 -1.09 -13.47 1.42
C SER A 183 -1.60 -13.47 -0.04
N PHE A 184 -1.12 -12.55 -0.89
CA PHE A 184 -1.44 -12.56 -2.32
C PHE A 184 -1.00 -13.85 -2.99
N ILE A 185 0.24 -14.27 -2.75
CA ILE A 185 0.82 -15.48 -3.34
C ILE A 185 0.07 -16.75 -2.88
N LYS A 186 -0.32 -16.83 -1.60
CA LYS A 186 -1.16 -17.93 -1.08
C LYS A 186 -2.54 -18.00 -1.77
N SER A 187 -3.10 -16.85 -2.12
CA SER A 187 -4.34 -16.73 -2.90
C SER A 187 -4.17 -17.02 -4.39
N LYS A 188 -3.04 -17.62 -4.80
CA LYS A 188 -2.72 -17.97 -6.20
C LYS A 188 -2.57 -16.77 -7.13
N GLU A 189 -2.30 -15.59 -6.57
CA GLU A 189 -1.88 -14.43 -7.36
C GLU A 189 -0.45 -14.65 -7.87
N ASP A 190 -0.14 -14.30 -9.12
CA ASP A 190 1.24 -14.34 -9.59
C ASP A 190 2.07 -13.17 -9.03
N PRO A 191 3.39 -13.33 -8.89
CA PRO A 191 4.28 -12.31 -8.33
C PRO A 191 4.17 -10.93 -8.95
N THR A 192 3.97 -10.85 -10.26
CA THR A 192 3.88 -9.55 -10.94
C THR A 192 2.57 -8.87 -10.62
N GLN A 193 1.46 -9.60 -10.62
CA GLN A 193 0.17 -9.01 -10.28
C GLN A 193 0.06 -8.67 -8.79
N ALA A 194 0.65 -9.47 -7.90
CA ALA A 194 0.79 -9.11 -6.49
C ALA A 194 1.49 -7.74 -6.35
N CYS A 195 2.63 -7.54 -7.01
CA CYS A 195 3.35 -6.27 -6.99
C CYS A 195 2.61 -5.10 -7.67
N ILE A 196 1.77 -5.37 -8.67
CA ILE A 196 0.93 -4.35 -9.30
C ILE A 196 -0.22 -3.95 -8.38
N LYS A 197 -0.90 -4.91 -7.76
CA LYS A 197 -2.00 -4.67 -6.80
C LYS A 197 -1.52 -3.94 -5.56
N LEU A 198 -0.31 -4.26 -5.10
CA LEU A 198 0.39 -3.55 -4.02
C LEU A 198 1.00 -2.21 -4.46
N LYS A 199 0.80 -1.80 -5.72
CA LYS A 199 1.27 -0.52 -6.29
C LYS A 199 2.80 -0.35 -6.34
N PHE A 200 3.60 -1.36 -5.98
CA PHE A 200 5.05 -1.35 -6.21
C PHE A 200 5.39 -1.34 -7.70
N CYS A 201 4.55 -1.96 -8.52
CA CYS A 201 4.69 -1.97 -9.97
C CYS A 201 3.51 -1.31 -10.65
N THR A 202 3.78 -0.66 -11.78
CA THR A 202 2.72 -0.23 -12.71
C THR A 202 2.36 -1.36 -13.66
N SER A 203 1.10 -1.43 -14.11
CA SER A 203 0.62 -2.38 -15.14
C SER A 203 1.21 -2.18 -16.55
N SER A 204 2.15 -1.24 -16.71
CA SER A 204 2.85 -1.04 -17.98
C SER A 204 3.71 -2.26 -18.30
N ARG A 205 3.44 -2.87 -19.46
CA ARG A 205 4.19 -4.00 -20.06
C ARG A 205 5.68 -3.84 -19.79
N VAL A 206 6.23 -4.77 -19.03
CA VAL A 206 7.61 -4.76 -18.49
C VAL A 206 8.61 -4.29 -19.55
N THR A 207 9.19 -3.10 -19.38
CA THR A 207 10.41 -2.73 -20.08
C THR A 207 11.53 -3.59 -19.52
N LYS A 208 12.11 -4.40 -20.42
CA LYS A 208 13.30 -5.22 -20.23
C LYS A 208 14.52 -4.31 -20.00
N ALA A 209 14.63 -3.73 -18.82
CA ALA A 209 15.77 -2.97 -18.32
C ALA A 209 15.69 -3.08 -16.79
N ILE A 210 16.20 -4.14 -16.17
CA ILE A 210 17.55 -4.18 -15.58
C ILE A 210 18.07 -5.64 -15.46
N LEU A 211 17.38 -6.64 -16.02
CA LEU A 211 17.84 -8.05 -16.03
C LEU A 211 18.97 -8.36 -17.03
N SER A 212 19.53 -7.35 -17.72
CA SER A 212 20.69 -7.55 -18.60
C SER A 212 22.04 -7.65 -17.86
N HIS A 213 22.09 -7.58 -16.52
CA HIS A 213 23.34 -7.82 -15.79
C HIS A 213 23.40 -9.10 -14.94
N HIS A 214 22.27 -9.79 -14.68
CA HIS A 214 22.29 -11.06 -13.92
C HIS A 214 22.05 -12.32 -14.76
N VAL A 215 21.36 -12.25 -15.91
CA VAL A 215 21.11 -13.47 -16.73
C VAL A 215 22.35 -13.95 -17.50
N LEU A 216 23.39 -13.12 -17.66
CA LEU A 216 24.62 -13.58 -18.31
C LEU A 216 25.66 -14.21 -17.36
N ILE A 217 25.37 -14.32 -16.05
CA ILE A 217 26.32 -14.96 -15.11
C ILE A 217 26.00 -16.44 -14.89
N ASN A 218 24.80 -16.93 -15.26
CA ASN A 218 24.48 -18.36 -15.20
C ASN A 218 24.84 -19.10 -16.51
N LYS A 219 26.11 -18.95 -16.91
CA LYS A 219 26.84 -19.89 -17.77
C LYS A 219 28.30 -19.86 -17.33
N ASN A 220 28.60 -20.50 -16.20
CA ASN A 220 29.86 -21.14 -15.81
C ASN A 220 29.93 -21.24 -14.28
N TYR A 221 29.30 -22.25 -13.70
CA TYR A 221 29.87 -23.22 -12.75
C TYR A 221 28.76 -24.17 -12.30
#